data_AF-A0A318L050-F1
#
_entry.id   AF-A0A318L050-F1
#
_cell.length_a   1.000
_cell.length_b   1.000
_cell.length_c   1.000
_cell.angle_alpha   90.00
_cell.angle_beta   90.00
_cell.angle_gamma   90.00
#
_symmetry.space_group_name_H-M   'P 1'
#
loop_
_entity.id
_entity.type
_entity.pdbx_description
1 polymer ?
#
loop_
_entity_poly.entity_id
_entity_poly.type
_entity_poly.pdbx_seq_one_letter_code
_entity_poly.pdbx_strand_id
1 'polypeptide(L)'
;MKLHPVTLPVFVYGTLKAGGLYHHLIAHQIEGSDEATTRGSLYYKIFNCNQTGRREVTAAYSPDGPFPIAGTLLFPRASEYYSLLSRLDELEFNFDASNAARMRDPSLSTRQYPLRVYLRDVVNCTTAHGVSYLAWCYVYHPIISIPHANLIPADESGATCFDPEVGSAMLRNGLIFEDGLARL
;
A
#
# COMPACT_ATOMS: atom_id res chain seq x y z
N MET A 1 -31.56 18.09 11.97
CA MET A 1 -30.24 17.60 12.41
C MET A 1 -29.31 17.67 11.20
N LYS A 2 -28.30 18.54 11.20
CA LYS A 2 -27.31 18.58 10.11
C LYS A 2 -26.29 17.48 10.40
N LEU A 3 -26.29 16.42 9.59
CA LEU A 3 -25.23 15.42 9.62
C LEU A 3 -23.98 16.09 9.04
N HIS A 4 -23.00 16.35 9.89
CA HIS A 4 -21.67 16.74 9.42
C HIS A 4 -21.02 15.47 8.83
N PRO A 5 -20.53 15.51 7.58
CA PRO A 5 -19.82 14.38 7.02
C PRO A 5 -18.58 14.11 7.89
N VAL A 6 -18.46 12.88 8.39
CA VAL A 6 -17.28 12.43 9.12
C VAL A 6 -16.18 12.15 8.08
N THR A 7 -15.13 12.95 8.09
CA THR A 7 -13.93 12.73 7.28
C THR A 7 -12.96 11.86 8.06
N LEU A 8 -12.75 10.62 7.60
CA LEU A 8 -11.78 9.71 8.20
C LEU A 8 -10.39 10.04 7.65
N PRO A 9 -9.33 10.07 8.48
CA PRO A 9 -7.96 10.14 7.97
C PRO A 9 -7.63 8.94 7.08
N VAL A 10 -6.55 9.04 6.31
CA VAL A 10 -6.04 7.94 5.48
C VAL A 10 -4.76 7.40 6.11
N PHE A 11 -4.75 6.13 6.50
CA PHE A 11 -3.56 5.44 6.95
C PHE A 11 -2.77 4.89 5.76
N VAL A 12 -1.48 5.22 5.70
CA VAL A 12 -0.56 4.75 4.66
C VAL A 12 0.66 4.05 5.28
N TYR A 13 1.04 2.91 4.70
CA TYR A 13 2.12 2.04 5.21
C TYR A 13 3.21 1.77 4.16
N GLY A 14 2.99 2.17 2.91
CA GLY A 14 3.85 1.87 1.77
C GLY A 14 4.45 3.13 1.13
N THR A 15 4.42 3.19 -0.19
CA THR A 15 5.03 4.26 -1.01
C THR A 15 4.37 5.63 -0.89
N LEU A 16 3.18 5.71 -0.28
CA LEU A 16 2.43 6.97 -0.06
C LEU A 16 2.72 7.63 1.30
N LYS A 17 3.51 7.00 2.18
CA LYS A 17 3.95 7.60 3.46
C LYS A 17 4.67 8.93 3.23
N ALA A 18 4.70 9.82 4.22
CA ALA A 18 5.48 11.06 4.11
C ALA A 18 6.95 10.74 3.77
N GLY A 19 7.51 11.39 2.74
CA GLY A 19 8.84 11.07 2.20
C GLY A 19 8.92 9.79 1.34
N GLY A 20 7.81 9.07 1.17
CA GLY A 20 7.69 7.92 0.28
C GLY A 20 7.67 8.32 -1.21
N LEU A 21 8.01 7.35 -2.07
CA LEU A 21 8.21 7.55 -3.51
C LEU A 21 7.04 8.26 -4.20
N TYR A 22 5.80 7.95 -3.83
CA TYR A 22 4.60 8.48 -4.47
C TYR A 22 3.86 9.54 -3.64
N HIS A 23 4.41 9.94 -2.49
CA HIS A 23 3.77 10.93 -1.62
C HIS A 23 3.53 12.27 -2.34
N HIS A 24 4.44 12.67 -3.23
CA HIS A 24 4.34 13.89 -4.04
C HIS A 24 3.06 13.96 -4.89
N LEU A 25 2.43 12.82 -5.22
CA LEU A 25 1.19 12.78 -5.99
C LEU A 25 -0.02 13.30 -5.20
N ILE A 26 0.03 13.23 -3.87
CA ILE A 26 -1.09 13.56 -2.98
C ILE A 26 -0.77 14.68 -1.97
N ALA A 27 0.51 15.04 -1.79
CA ALA A 27 0.96 15.95 -0.74
C ALA A 27 0.21 17.29 -0.67
N HIS A 28 -0.16 17.86 -1.81
CA HIS A 28 -0.91 19.14 -1.90
C HIS A 28 -2.33 19.06 -1.33
N GLN A 29 -2.90 17.85 -1.19
CA GLN A 29 -4.25 17.61 -0.67
C GLN A 29 -4.26 17.33 0.84
N ILE A 30 -3.09 17.25 1.48
CA ILE A 30 -2.93 16.93 2.90
C ILE A 30 -2.77 18.23 3.70
N GLU A 31 -3.42 18.31 4.87
CA GLU A 31 -3.31 19.43 5.82
C GLU A 31 -2.42 19.10 7.02
N GLY A 32 -2.32 17.82 7.39
CA GLY A 32 -1.49 17.35 8.50
C GLY A 32 -1.22 15.86 8.41
N SER A 33 -0.29 15.40 9.24
CA SER A 33 0.06 13.98 9.33
C SER A 33 0.58 13.62 10.72
N ASP A 34 0.28 12.41 11.18
CA ASP A 34 0.82 11.85 12.42
C ASP A 34 1.33 10.43 12.20
N GLU A 35 2.38 10.05 12.92
CA GLU A 35 2.83 8.65 12.98
C GLU A 35 1.82 7.81 13.77
N ALA A 36 1.52 6.62 13.24
CA ALA A 36 0.54 5.72 13.82
C ALA A 36 0.88 4.25 13.58
N THR A 37 0.25 3.40 14.38
CA THR A 37 0.33 1.94 14.24
C THR A 37 -1.05 1.35 14.03
N THR A 38 -1.15 0.32 13.21
CA THR A 38 -2.35 -0.53 13.10
C THR A 38 -1.96 -1.99 13.26
N ARG A 39 -2.93 -2.90 13.42
CA ARG A 39 -2.65 -4.34 13.54
C ARG A 39 -2.85 -5.01 12.19
N GLY A 40 -1.87 -5.80 11.74
CA GLY A 40 -1.96 -6.57 10.51
C GLY A 40 -0.68 -7.33 10.15
N SER A 41 -0.43 -7.47 8.86
CA SER A 41 0.80 -8.04 8.30
C SER A 41 1.16 -7.32 7.02
N LEU A 42 2.46 -7.07 6.82
CA LEU A 42 3.01 -6.53 5.58
C LEU A 42 3.76 -7.62 4.82
N TYR A 43 3.64 -7.57 3.49
CA TYR A 43 4.33 -8.47 2.58
C TYR A 43 5.04 -7.66 1.51
N TYR A 44 6.24 -8.06 1.09
CA TYR A 44 6.85 -7.48 -0.09
C TYR A 44 6.05 -7.89 -1.34
N LYS A 45 5.69 -6.89 -2.13
CA LYS A 45 5.01 -7.05 -3.41
C LYS A 45 5.90 -6.57 -4.53
N ILE A 46 6.43 -7.50 -5.32
CA ILE A 46 7.19 -7.19 -6.53
C ILE A 46 6.20 -6.71 -7.59
N PHE A 47 6.53 -5.68 -8.38
CA PHE A 47 5.71 -5.18 -9.50
C PHE A 47 6.58 -4.69 -10.68
N ASN A 48 5.99 -4.54 -11.86
CA ASN A 48 6.70 -4.03 -13.03
C ASN A 48 6.44 -2.53 -13.15
N CYS A 49 7.45 -1.72 -12.87
CA CYS A 49 7.31 -0.27 -12.95
C CYS A 49 7.09 0.16 -14.40
N ASN A 50 5.94 0.79 -14.67
CA ASN A 50 5.56 1.24 -16.01
C ASN A 50 6.53 2.31 -16.58
N GLN A 51 7.18 3.09 -15.72
CA GLN A 51 8.10 4.16 -16.14
C GLN A 51 9.47 3.62 -16.52
N THR A 52 10.00 2.67 -15.76
CA THR A 52 11.37 2.15 -15.94
C THR A 52 11.40 0.84 -16.71
N GLY A 53 10.26 0.13 -16.80
CA GLY A 53 10.16 -1.24 -17.32
C GLY A 53 10.89 -2.26 -16.45
N ARG A 54 11.32 -1.88 -15.23
CA ARG A 54 12.07 -2.75 -14.31
C ARG A 54 11.14 -3.33 -13.25
N ARG A 55 11.58 -4.45 -12.69
CA ARG A 55 10.97 -5.01 -11.46
C ARG A 55 11.34 -4.12 -10.29
N GLU A 56 10.31 -3.68 -9.57
CA GLU A 56 10.40 -2.87 -8.35
C GLU A 56 9.58 -3.56 -7.25
N VAL A 57 9.57 -2.99 -6.04
CA VAL A 57 8.90 -3.56 -4.88
C VAL A 57 8.11 -2.51 -4.12
N THR A 58 6.94 -2.92 -3.64
CA THR A 58 6.09 -2.17 -2.69
C THR A 58 5.70 -3.08 -1.53
N ALA A 59 4.85 -2.60 -0.63
CA ALA A 59 4.25 -3.39 0.44
C ALA A 59 2.78 -3.69 0.16
N ALA A 60 2.36 -4.91 0.49
CA ALA A 60 0.98 -5.33 0.57
C ALA A 60 0.55 -5.52 2.03
N TYR A 61 -0.53 -4.88 2.45
CA TYR A 61 -1.05 -4.97 3.81
C TYR A 61 -2.29 -5.86 3.91
N SER A 62 -2.30 -6.73 4.92
CA SER A 62 -3.47 -7.53 5.32
C SER A 62 -3.87 -7.17 6.76
N PRO A 63 -5.13 -6.81 7.01
CA PRO A 63 -5.61 -6.45 8.35
C PRO A 63 -5.76 -7.65 9.30
N ASP A 64 -5.81 -8.88 8.79
CA ASP A 64 -6.00 -10.10 9.61
C ASP A 64 -4.76 -10.53 10.38
N GLY A 65 -3.62 -9.88 10.12
CA GLY A 65 -2.34 -10.23 10.72
C GLY A 65 -2.19 -9.84 12.20
N PRO A 66 -1.23 -10.44 12.93
CA PRO A 66 -1.06 -10.21 14.36
C PRO A 66 -0.09 -9.07 14.71
N PHE A 67 0.64 -8.52 13.75
CA PHE A 67 1.79 -7.64 14.01
C PHE A 67 1.38 -6.15 14.02
N PRO A 68 2.05 -5.32 14.84
CA PRO A 68 1.87 -3.88 14.77
C PRO A 68 2.59 -3.34 13.53
N ILE A 69 1.84 -2.68 12.65
CA ILE A 69 2.31 -2.09 11.41
C ILE A 69 2.49 -0.59 11.60
N ALA A 70 3.71 -0.11 11.45
CA ALA A 70 4.02 1.32 11.50
C ALA A 70 3.65 1.99 10.16
N GLY A 71 3.07 3.18 10.26
CA GLY A 71 2.69 3.99 9.11
C GLY A 71 2.31 5.41 9.52
N THR A 72 1.72 6.14 8.59
CA THR A 72 1.36 7.55 8.78
C THR A 72 -0.14 7.72 8.60
N LEU A 73 -0.81 8.40 9.53
CA LEU A 73 -2.13 8.97 9.32
C LEU A 73 -1.99 10.28 8.57
N LEU A 74 -2.66 10.37 7.42
CA LEU A 74 -2.77 11.58 6.63
C LEU A 74 -4.14 12.20 6.87
N PHE A 75 -4.15 13.48 7.21
CA PHE A 75 -5.37 14.28 7.37
C PHE A 75 -5.59 15.07 6.08
N PRO A 76 -6.61 14.72 5.27
CA PRO A 76 -6.88 15.45 4.03
C PRO A 76 -7.54 16.79 4.32
N ARG A 77 -7.23 17.80 3.49
CA ARG A 77 -7.97 19.08 3.49
C ARG A 77 -9.45 18.81 3.22
N ALA A 78 -10.34 19.42 4.00
CA ALA A 78 -11.78 19.20 3.87
C ALA A 78 -12.33 19.43 2.45
N SER A 79 -11.78 20.41 1.71
CA SER A 79 -12.17 20.71 0.33
C SER A 79 -11.70 19.68 -0.69
N GLU A 80 -10.67 18.88 -0.37
CA GLU A 80 -10.03 17.91 -1.25
C GLU A 80 -10.32 16.46 -0.86
N TYR A 81 -11.14 16.24 0.16
CA TYR A 81 -11.31 14.91 0.76
C TYR A 81 -11.77 13.85 -0.24
N TYR A 82 -12.86 14.10 -0.95
CA TYR A 82 -13.40 13.14 -1.92
C TYR A 82 -12.55 13.06 -3.21
N SER A 83 -11.91 14.15 -3.62
CA SER A 83 -11.01 14.14 -4.78
C SER A 83 -9.76 13.30 -4.50
N LEU A 84 -9.20 13.40 -3.28
CA LEU A 84 -8.12 12.54 -2.81
C LEU A 84 -8.53 11.07 -2.79
N LEU A 85 -9.69 10.76 -2.19
CA LEU A 85 -10.20 9.38 -2.12
C LEU A 85 -10.39 8.76 -3.50
N SER A 86 -10.94 9.50 -4.46
CA SER A 86 -11.08 9.04 -5.85
C SER A 86 -9.73 8.81 -6.52
N ARG A 87 -8.77 9.72 -6.31
CA ARG A 87 -7.43 9.60 -6.89
C ARG A 87 -6.66 8.40 -6.32
N LEU A 88 -6.78 8.18 -5.01
CA LEU A 88 -6.19 7.01 -4.36
C LEU A 88 -6.84 5.71 -4.87
N ASP A 89 -8.17 5.67 -5.02
CA ASP A 89 -8.86 4.52 -5.62
C ASP A 89 -8.33 4.23 -7.02
N GLU A 90 -8.15 5.25 -7.87
CA GLU A 90 -7.60 5.06 -9.22
C GLU A 90 -6.15 4.55 -9.21
N LEU A 91 -5.30 5.08 -8.34
CA LEU A 91 -3.89 4.69 -8.23
C LEU A 91 -3.72 3.26 -7.70
N GLU A 92 -4.51 2.91 -6.68
CA GLU A 92 -4.35 1.68 -5.90
C GLU A 92 -5.16 0.51 -6.50
N PHE A 93 -6.30 0.78 -7.14
CA PHE A 93 -7.06 -0.24 -7.87
C PHE A 93 -6.35 -0.67 -9.16
N ASN A 94 -5.67 0.25 -9.84
CA ASN A 94 -4.89 -0.03 -11.04
C ASN A 94 -3.41 -0.24 -10.74
N PHE A 95 -3.05 -0.51 -9.48
CA PHE A 95 -1.66 -0.72 -9.10
C PHE A 95 -1.09 -1.89 -9.89
N ASP A 96 -0.03 -1.65 -10.66
CA ASP A 96 0.58 -2.66 -11.55
C ASP A 96 -0.35 -3.22 -12.66
N ALA A 97 -1.45 -2.55 -12.98
CA ALA A 97 -2.12 -2.78 -14.26
C ALA A 97 -1.12 -2.40 -15.35
N SER A 98 -0.50 -3.40 -15.97
CA SER A 98 0.61 -3.26 -16.91
C SER A 98 0.17 -2.53 -18.18
N ASN A 99 0.13 -1.20 -18.15
CA ASN A 99 0.02 -0.38 -19.36
C ASN A 99 1.26 -0.60 -20.27
N ALA A 100 2.40 -0.98 -19.69
CA ALA A 100 3.61 -1.32 -20.45
C ALA A 100 3.46 -2.58 -21.34
N ALA A 101 2.67 -3.58 -20.93
CA ALA A 101 2.41 -4.77 -21.74
C ALA A 101 1.44 -4.46 -22.90
N ARG A 102 0.39 -3.66 -22.64
CA ARG A 102 -0.55 -3.18 -23.68
C ARG A 102 0.11 -2.31 -24.75
N MET A 103 1.07 -1.48 -24.37
CA MET A 103 1.79 -0.62 -25.33
C MET A 103 2.77 -1.39 -26.20
N ARG A 104 3.32 -2.51 -25.72
CA ARG A 104 4.24 -3.35 -26.51
C ARG A 104 3.53 -4.42 -27.35
N ASP A 105 2.39 -4.93 -26.88
CA ASP A 105 1.57 -5.88 -27.63
C ASP A 105 0.08 -5.82 -27.20
N PRO A 106 -0.80 -5.20 -28.00
CA PRO A 106 -2.24 -5.13 -27.75
C PRO A 106 -2.95 -6.49 -27.70
N SER A 107 -2.31 -7.57 -28.16
CA SER A 107 -2.88 -8.93 -28.17
C SER A 107 -2.71 -9.67 -26.84
N LEU A 108 -1.87 -9.17 -25.93
CA LEU A 108 -1.69 -9.75 -24.60
C LEU A 108 -2.94 -9.50 -23.75
N SER A 109 -3.72 -10.58 -23.57
CA SER A 109 -4.91 -10.62 -22.73
C SER A 109 -4.60 -10.23 -21.29
N THR A 110 -5.47 -9.41 -20.68
CA THR A 110 -5.46 -9.09 -19.24
C THR A 110 -5.57 -10.33 -18.35
N ARG A 111 -5.90 -11.50 -18.90
CA ARG A 111 -5.93 -12.78 -18.17
C ARG A 111 -4.56 -13.37 -17.87
N GLN A 112 -3.48 -12.91 -18.50
CA GLN A 112 -2.14 -13.49 -18.29
C GLN A 112 -1.38 -12.88 -17.10
N TYR A 113 -1.83 -11.75 -16.56
CA TYR A 113 -1.22 -11.14 -15.40
C TYR A 113 -2.25 -11.07 -14.26
N PRO A 114 -1.97 -11.63 -13.08
CA PRO A 114 -2.88 -11.51 -11.95
C PRO A 114 -3.08 -10.02 -11.64
N LEU A 115 -4.33 -9.56 -11.65
CA LEU A 115 -4.68 -8.21 -11.23
C LEU A 115 -4.15 -8.00 -9.82
N ARG A 116 -3.41 -6.91 -9.59
CA ARG A 116 -2.87 -6.57 -8.27
C ARG A 116 -3.68 -5.40 -7.76
N VAL A 117 -4.65 -5.70 -6.91
CA VAL A 117 -5.69 -4.74 -6.54
C VAL A 117 -5.63 -4.49 -5.05
N TYR A 118 -5.35 -3.25 -4.68
CA TYR A 118 -5.64 -2.77 -3.35
C TYR A 118 -7.07 -2.25 -3.32
N LEU A 119 -7.80 -2.64 -2.29
CA LEU A 119 -9.15 -2.14 -2.04
C LEU A 119 -9.12 -1.25 -0.82
N ARG A 120 -9.90 -0.17 -0.84
CA ARG A 120 -10.04 0.68 0.34
C ARG A 120 -10.91 -0.01 1.37
N ASP A 121 -10.40 -0.13 2.59
CA ASP A 121 -11.10 -0.65 3.76
C ASP A 121 -10.87 0.28 4.97
N VAL A 122 -11.58 0.05 6.07
CA VAL A 122 -11.44 0.81 7.32
C VAL A 122 -10.59 0.02 8.31
N VAL A 123 -9.57 0.67 8.86
CA VAL A 123 -8.70 0.10 9.90
C VAL A 123 -8.73 0.96 11.15
N ASN A 124 -8.47 0.34 12.30
CA ASN A 124 -8.23 1.06 13.55
C ASN A 124 -6.73 1.34 13.70
N CYS A 125 -6.37 2.59 13.93
CA CYS A 125 -4.99 3.05 14.10
C CYS A 125 -4.82 3.71 15.46
N THR A 126 -3.65 3.58 16.06
CA THR A 126 -3.28 4.24 17.31
C THR A 126 -2.03 5.09 17.09
N THR A 127 -2.11 6.38 17.41
CA THR A 127 -0.96 7.30 17.32
C THR A 127 0.06 7.04 18.43
N ALA A 128 1.26 7.60 18.30
CA ALA A 128 2.28 7.53 19.35
C ALA A 128 1.81 8.07 20.73
N HIS A 129 0.80 8.95 20.74
CA HIS A 129 0.20 9.51 21.96
C HIS A 129 -0.98 8.69 22.50
N GLY A 130 -1.28 7.53 21.92
CA GLY A 130 -2.36 6.64 22.38
C GLY A 130 -3.76 7.01 21.89
N VAL A 131 -3.89 7.96 20.96
CA VAL A 131 -5.19 8.34 20.38
C VAL A 131 -5.57 7.34 19.29
N SER A 132 -6.80 6.81 19.34
CA SER A 132 -7.30 5.87 18.35
C SER A 132 -8.14 6.54 17.27
N TYR A 133 -7.92 6.17 16.01
CA TYR A 133 -8.64 6.65 14.84
C TYR A 133 -9.16 5.48 14.00
N LEU A 134 -10.39 5.60 13.51
CA LEU A 134 -10.80 4.86 12.32
C LEU A 134 -10.24 5.59 11.10
N ALA A 135 -9.54 4.87 10.22
CA ALA A 135 -8.88 5.44 9.05
C ALA A 135 -9.17 4.59 7.81
N TRP A 136 -9.24 5.24 6.64
CA TRP A 136 -9.19 4.54 5.36
C TRP A 136 -7.80 3.97 5.15
N CYS A 137 -7.71 2.75 4.63
CA CYS A 137 -6.46 2.10 4.29
C CYS A 137 -6.66 1.28 3.02
N TYR A 138 -5.65 1.26 2.15
CA TYR A 138 -5.66 0.44 0.95
C TYR A 138 -5.11 -0.93 1.30
N VAL A 139 -6.00 -1.91 1.48
CA VAL A 139 -5.67 -3.27 1.88
C VAL A 139 -5.51 -4.15 0.64
N TYR A 140 -4.57 -5.07 0.70
CA TYR A 140 -4.36 -6.02 -0.36
C TYR A 140 -5.36 -7.18 -0.22
N HIS A 141 -6.19 -7.41 -1.24
CA HIS A 141 -7.36 -8.28 -1.08
C HIS A 141 -7.06 -9.78 -1.33
N PRO A 142 -7.31 -10.68 -0.35
CA PRO A 142 -6.91 -12.10 -0.41
C PRO A 142 -7.55 -12.91 -1.55
N ILE A 143 -8.76 -12.56 -1.98
CA ILE A 143 -9.45 -13.25 -3.09
C ILE A 143 -8.63 -13.19 -4.39
N ILE A 144 -7.72 -12.22 -4.52
CA ILE A 144 -7.05 -11.94 -5.79
C ILE A 144 -5.62 -12.51 -5.86
N SER A 145 -4.96 -12.83 -4.73
CA SER A 145 -3.72 -13.67 -4.63
C SER A 145 -2.88 -13.31 -3.39
N ILE A 146 -2.92 -14.04 -2.28
CA ILE A 146 -1.86 -13.95 -1.25
C ILE A 146 -1.02 -15.23 -1.26
N PRO A 147 0.26 -15.15 -1.61
CA PRO A 147 1.24 -16.10 -1.12
C PRO A 147 2.04 -15.46 0.01
N HIS A 148 2.04 -16.16 1.14
CA HIS A 148 2.63 -15.74 2.40
C HIS A 148 4.18 -15.75 2.43
N ALA A 149 4.82 -16.00 1.29
CA ALA A 149 6.26 -16.29 1.23
C ALA A 149 7.16 -15.07 1.43
N ASN A 150 6.66 -13.84 1.24
CA ASN A 150 7.44 -12.61 1.33
C ASN A 150 7.03 -11.72 2.51
N LEU A 151 6.75 -12.31 3.68
CA LEU A 151 6.40 -11.54 4.87
C LEU A 151 7.53 -10.55 5.25
N ILE A 152 7.16 -9.30 5.53
CA ILE A 152 8.08 -8.30 6.09
C ILE A 152 8.15 -8.55 7.60
N PRO A 153 9.32 -8.87 8.17
CA PRO A 153 9.45 -9.13 9.60
C PRO A 153 9.29 -7.85 10.42
N ALA A 154 8.94 -8.00 11.70
CA ALA A 154 9.05 -6.93 12.67
C ALA A 154 10.52 -6.58 12.93
N ASP A 155 10.79 -5.30 13.19
CA ASP A 155 12.08 -4.79 13.62
C ASP A 155 12.35 -5.07 15.11
N GLU A 156 13.47 -4.58 15.63
CA GLU A 156 13.87 -4.74 17.04
C GLU A 156 12.90 -4.09 18.02
N SER A 157 12.12 -3.10 17.59
CA SER A 157 11.07 -2.47 18.39
C SER A 157 9.76 -3.28 18.43
N GLY A 158 9.69 -4.36 17.64
CA GLY A 158 8.52 -5.21 17.49
C GLY A 158 7.51 -4.69 16.46
N ALA A 159 7.82 -3.59 15.75
CA ALA A 159 6.97 -3.01 14.72
C ALA A 159 7.40 -3.48 13.32
N THR A 160 6.43 -3.70 12.44
CA THR A 160 6.69 -4.01 11.03
C THR A 160 6.56 -2.74 10.21
N CYS A 161 7.59 -2.40 9.43
CA CYS A 161 7.59 -1.23 8.56
C CYS A 161 8.11 -1.59 7.16
N PHE A 162 7.59 -0.90 6.14
CA PHE A 162 8.11 -1.04 4.78
C PHE A 162 9.24 -0.03 4.52
N ASP A 163 10.37 -0.58 4.10
CA ASP A 163 11.50 0.15 3.56
C ASP A 163 11.73 -0.25 2.08
N PRO A 164 11.59 0.70 1.13
CA PRO A 164 11.77 0.42 -0.29
C PRO A 164 13.22 0.09 -0.68
N GLU A 165 14.22 0.61 0.03
CA GLU A 165 15.63 0.33 -0.25
C GLU A 165 15.98 -1.10 0.17
N VAL A 166 15.54 -1.50 1.36
CA VAL A 166 15.70 -2.88 1.86
C VAL A 166 14.98 -3.85 0.94
N GLY A 167 13.71 -3.58 0.60
CA GLY A 167 12.97 -4.42 -0.33
C GLY A 167 13.66 -4.54 -1.70
N SER A 168 14.18 -3.43 -2.22
CA SER A 168 14.88 -3.42 -3.51
C SER A 168 16.18 -4.23 -3.46
N ALA A 169 16.91 -4.17 -2.34
CA ALA A 169 18.09 -5.01 -2.12
C ALA A 169 17.72 -6.49 -2.03
N MET A 170 16.66 -6.84 -1.30
CA MET A 170 16.15 -8.21 -1.20
C MET A 170 15.73 -8.76 -2.56
N LEU A 171 15.08 -7.95 -3.40
CA LEU A 171 14.72 -8.32 -4.78
C LEU A 171 15.96 -8.61 -5.62
N ARG A 172 16.96 -7.72 -5.61
CA ARG A 172 18.22 -7.88 -6.36
C ARG A 172 19.00 -9.12 -5.94
N ASN A 173 18.97 -9.45 -4.65
CA ASN A 173 19.65 -10.61 -4.08
C ASN A 173 18.84 -11.90 -4.22
N GLY A 174 17.62 -11.85 -4.79
CA GLY A 174 16.76 -13.01 -4.94
C GLY A 174 16.30 -13.60 -3.60
N LEU A 175 16.01 -12.75 -2.61
CA LEU A 175 15.48 -13.14 -1.30
C LEU A 175 13.95 -13.00 -1.22
N ILE A 176 13.34 -12.27 -2.15
CA ILE A 176 11.89 -12.23 -2.36
C ILE A 176 11.57 -12.68 -3.79
N PHE A 177 10.44 -13.35 -3.96
CA PHE A 177 10.08 -13.98 -5.24
C PHE A 177 8.64 -13.65 -5.63
N GLU A 178 8.31 -13.78 -6.91
CA GLU A 178 6.93 -13.56 -7.34
C GLU A 178 5.97 -14.60 -6.76
N ASP A 179 4.78 -14.12 -6.46
CA ASP A 179 3.63 -14.88 -6.04
C ASP A 179 3.37 -16.08 -6.99
N GLY A 180 3.55 -17.31 -6.49
CA GLY A 180 3.38 -18.55 -7.27
C GLY A 180 4.67 -19.17 -7.82
N LEU A 181 5.84 -18.54 -7.61
CA LEU A 181 7.17 -19.11 -7.89
C LEU A 181 7.81 -19.74 -6.63
N ALA A 182 6.99 -20.15 -5.65
CA ALA A 182 7.47 -21.00 -4.56
C ALA A 182 8.16 -22.22 -5.19
N ARG A 183 9.48 -22.28 -5.05
CA ARG A 183 10.35 -23.27 -5.67
C ARG A 183 9.85 -24.67 -5.32
N LEU A 184 9.47 -25.43 -6.34
CA LEU A 184 9.63 -26.89 -6.35
C LEU A 184 11.13 -27.21 -6.31
#